data_AF-A0A6G9AQF5-F1
#
_entry.id   AF-A0A6G9AQF5-F1
#
_cell.length_a   1.000
_cell.length_b   1.000
_cell.length_c   1.000
_cell.angle_alpha   90.00
_cell.angle_beta   90.00
_cell.angle_gamma   90.00
#
_symmetry.space_group_name_H-M   'P 1'
#
loop_
_entity.id
_entity.type
_entity.pdbx_description
1 polymer ?
#
loop_
_entity_poly.entity_id
_entity_poly.type
_entity_poly.pdbx_seq_one_letter_code
_entity_poly.pdbx_strand_id
1 'polypeptide(L)'
;MEPTNNPDFQHGYTSGVEGVNRETYEGYLSSQVNTDWLQDRIQEKRTEVTDSDRQLTEAIEARRTAYAELQNHALQVERLDKQVKQREADRQALEADRDNLRERRTKAAPDYSLLAGLLFLVAGISFLAGDLIISHEIVAYALNIRNTNEAWAFAVGLAMVSILLKPAYDRLIEKPYQENPEKNRGKYERFKIALALFSVLTLAVLGWFRYEAYRTDQLKAAINKSVRQLQLNTDPTAATQTLSPSTLSKIEQQLSESSELNLALVNSPWALLSFVLSGILFALAGAVCLGIALPVLSAFWFRWLQADIKLWKLRRRIKRLNQEIAPLDAQLAEQRTQQNVLQHNLDLLPVLDELKEKRQAATDELNELLAELKLAQTDSRISNFNDGYGQGEATRTGLSDEEQRQLRKEMLSLQNGNRINGSNRPVEPRPNGATPDKNTNGKTQGLRPYQTIRKFLSDDM
;
A
#
# COMPACT_ATOMS: atom_id res chain seq x y z
N MET A 1 -20.41 15.93 84.85
CA MET A 1 -19.68 17.12 85.29
C MET A 1 -20.68 18.02 85.96
N GLU A 2 -20.39 18.53 87.17
CA GLU A 2 -21.31 19.41 87.88
C GLU A 2 -21.59 20.68 87.05
N PRO A 3 -22.85 21.09 86.88
CA PRO A 3 -23.23 22.24 86.04
C PRO A 3 -22.70 23.59 86.57
N THR A 4 -22.24 23.62 87.82
CA THR A 4 -21.75 24.81 88.54
C THR A 4 -20.41 25.36 88.03
N ASN A 5 -19.65 24.58 87.26
CA ASN A 5 -18.35 24.99 86.71
C ASN A 5 -18.40 25.39 85.21
N ASN A 6 -19.58 25.40 84.59
CA ASN A 6 -19.72 25.88 83.21
C ASN A 6 -19.76 27.42 83.22
N PRO A 7 -18.89 28.13 82.47
CA PRO A 7 -18.91 29.59 82.37
C PRO A 7 -20.28 30.15 81.95
N ASP A 8 -21.00 29.45 81.07
CA ASP A 8 -22.33 29.87 80.61
C ASP A 8 -23.37 29.81 81.73
N PHE A 9 -23.25 28.81 82.62
CA PHE A 9 -24.11 28.66 83.79
C PHE A 9 -23.83 29.75 84.83
N GLN A 10 -22.55 30.09 85.04
CA GLN A 10 -22.15 31.16 85.96
C GLN A 10 -22.63 32.53 85.46
N HIS A 11 -22.46 32.80 84.16
CA HIS A 11 -22.94 34.04 83.53
C HIS A 11 -24.47 34.13 83.57
N GLY A 12 -25.18 33.04 83.27
CA GLY A 12 -26.64 33.00 83.38
C GLY A 12 -27.15 33.25 84.81
N TYR A 13 -26.44 32.74 85.82
CA TYR A 13 -26.76 32.99 87.23
C TYR A 13 -26.54 34.46 87.61
N THR A 14 -25.40 35.06 87.25
CA THR A 14 -25.09 36.47 87.56
C THR A 14 -26.03 37.43 86.83
N SER A 15 -26.28 37.21 85.55
CA SER A 15 -27.22 38.03 84.76
C SER A 15 -28.65 37.93 85.29
N GLY A 16 -29.06 36.77 85.83
CA GLY A 16 -30.35 36.58 86.48
C GLY A 16 -30.49 37.33 87.81
N VAL A 17 -29.40 37.44 88.58
CA VAL A 17 -29.36 38.24 89.81
C VAL A 17 -29.41 39.74 89.51
N GLU A 18 -28.78 40.16 88.42
CA GLU A 18 -28.73 41.56 87.99
C GLU A 18 -30.03 42.01 87.26
N GLY A 19 -30.90 41.10 86.84
CA GLY A 19 -32.17 41.44 86.18
C GLY A 19 -32.00 41.80 84.69
N VAL A 20 -30.96 41.28 84.05
CA VAL A 20 -30.64 41.51 82.63
C VAL A 20 -31.53 40.64 81.73
N ASN A 21 -31.87 41.11 80.53
CA ASN A 21 -32.69 40.35 79.59
C ASN A 21 -31.94 39.09 79.09
N ARG A 22 -32.51 37.92 79.39
CA ARG A 22 -32.03 36.58 78.98
C ARG A 22 -31.85 36.45 77.47
N GLU A 23 -32.76 37.03 76.70
CA GLU A 23 -32.81 36.89 75.23
C GLU A 23 -31.52 37.38 74.57
N THR A 24 -30.85 38.35 75.19
CA THR A 24 -29.66 38.97 74.65
C THR A 24 -28.42 38.07 74.76
N TYR A 25 -28.25 37.37 75.89
CA TYR A 25 -27.17 36.42 76.08
C TYR A 25 -27.42 35.11 75.31
N GLU A 26 -28.68 34.66 75.23
CA GLU A 26 -29.09 33.56 74.35
C GLU A 26 -28.80 33.87 72.86
N GLY A 27 -29.08 35.09 72.43
CA GLY A 27 -28.71 35.61 71.11
C GLY A 27 -27.20 35.57 70.87
N TYR A 28 -26.41 36.00 71.85
CA TYR A 28 -24.94 35.97 71.75
C TYR A 28 -24.40 34.53 71.63
N LEU A 29 -24.80 33.63 72.53
CA LEU A 29 -24.33 32.24 72.54
C LEU A 29 -24.72 31.49 71.26
N SER A 30 -25.97 31.62 70.82
CA SER A 30 -26.43 31.00 69.57
C SER A 30 -25.66 31.54 68.37
N SER A 31 -25.37 32.83 68.34
CA SER A 31 -24.59 33.46 67.30
C SER A 31 -23.11 33.06 67.32
N GLN A 32 -22.53 32.82 68.49
CA GLN A 32 -21.15 32.36 68.63
C GLN A 32 -21.00 30.92 68.13
N VAL A 33 -21.87 30.01 68.58
CA VAL A 33 -21.90 28.63 68.09
C VAL A 33 -22.14 28.57 66.58
N ASN A 34 -23.05 29.40 66.06
CA ASN A 34 -23.30 29.49 64.62
C ASN A 34 -22.07 30.01 63.86
N THR A 35 -21.33 30.97 64.42
CA THR A 35 -20.11 31.50 63.80
C THR A 35 -19.02 30.42 63.71
N ASP A 36 -18.81 29.64 64.78
CA ASP A 36 -17.82 28.56 64.79
C ASP A 36 -18.20 27.46 63.78
N TRP A 37 -19.47 27.06 63.74
CA TRP A 37 -19.99 26.10 62.75
C TRP A 37 -19.81 26.60 61.31
N LEU A 38 -20.12 27.87 61.04
CA LEU A 38 -19.93 28.47 59.71
C LEU A 38 -18.45 28.54 59.33
N GLN A 39 -17.55 28.82 60.27
CA GLN A 39 -16.10 28.84 60.00
C GLN A 39 -15.59 27.46 59.57
N ASP A 40 -15.98 26.40 60.27
CA ASP A 40 -15.61 25.03 59.90
C ASP A 40 -16.13 24.67 58.51
N ARG A 41 -17.41 25.00 58.23
CA ARG A 41 -18.02 24.70 56.92
C ARG A 41 -17.40 25.50 55.78
N ILE A 42 -17.06 26.77 56.01
CA ILE A 42 -16.32 27.61 55.06
C ILE A 42 -14.95 27.00 54.77
N GLN A 43 -14.26 26.50 55.80
CA GLN A 43 -12.94 25.90 55.62
C GLN A 43 -13.02 24.60 54.79
N GLU A 44 -14.02 23.76 55.05
CA GLU A 44 -14.29 22.56 54.26
C GLU A 44 -14.60 22.90 52.79
N LYS A 45 -15.47 23.89 52.54
CA LYS A 45 -15.82 24.32 51.18
C LYS A 45 -14.65 24.95 50.45
N ARG A 46 -13.77 25.70 51.15
CA ARG A 46 -12.51 26.19 50.57
C ARG A 46 -11.61 25.04 50.14
N THR A 47 -11.49 24.00 50.97
CA THR A 47 -10.70 22.82 50.59
C THR A 47 -11.30 22.10 49.38
N GLU A 48 -12.62 21.96 49.32
CA GLU A 48 -13.33 21.35 48.18
C GLU A 48 -13.12 22.14 46.87
N VAL A 49 -13.15 23.47 46.92
CA VAL A 49 -12.85 24.32 45.75
C VAL A 49 -11.40 24.13 45.31
N THR A 50 -10.44 24.12 46.24
CA THR A 50 -9.02 23.91 45.89
C THR A 50 -8.75 22.53 45.31
N ASP A 51 -9.41 21.49 45.82
CA ASP A 51 -9.31 20.14 45.28
C ASP A 51 -9.94 20.03 43.90
N SER A 52 -11.08 20.70 43.68
CA SER A 52 -11.74 20.78 42.38
C SER A 52 -10.87 21.51 41.34
N ASP A 53 -10.22 22.62 41.72
CA ASP A 53 -9.28 23.33 40.84
C ASP A 53 -8.05 22.48 40.50
N ARG A 54 -7.53 21.71 41.46
CA ARG A 54 -6.44 20.76 41.23
C ARG A 54 -6.86 19.67 40.25
N GLN A 55 -8.01 19.02 40.48
CA GLN A 55 -8.55 17.99 39.58
C GLN A 55 -8.82 18.53 38.18
N LEU A 56 -9.32 19.77 38.07
CA LEU A 56 -9.58 20.41 36.78
C LEU A 56 -8.26 20.68 36.02
N THR A 57 -7.22 21.13 36.71
CA THR A 57 -5.90 21.35 36.09
C THR A 57 -5.29 20.03 35.62
N GLU A 58 -5.31 19.00 36.48
CA GLU A 58 -4.83 17.65 36.15
C GLU A 58 -5.62 17.04 34.97
N ALA A 59 -6.94 17.20 34.94
CA ALA A 59 -7.78 16.71 33.85
C ALA A 59 -7.53 17.44 32.53
N ILE A 60 -7.27 18.76 32.56
CA ILE A 60 -6.91 19.54 31.37
C ILE A 60 -5.57 19.06 30.81
N GLU A 61 -4.56 18.91 31.66
CA GLU A 61 -3.25 18.44 31.24
C GLU A 61 -3.31 17.02 30.68
N ALA A 62 -3.99 16.09 31.38
CA ALA A 62 -4.19 14.72 30.94
C ALA A 62 -4.95 14.63 29.60
N ARG A 63 -6.01 15.43 29.41
CA ARG A 63 -6.70 15.49 28.12
C ARG A 63 -5.79 16.03 27.03
N ARG A 64 -5.02 17.09 27.30
CA ARG A 64 -4.12 17.69 26.30
C ARG A 64 -3.04 16.71 25.86
N THR A 65 -2.41 16.00 26.78
CA THR A 65 -1.38 14.99 26.45
C THR A 65 -1.99 13.83 25.67
N ALA A 66 -3.13 13.29 26.12
CA ALA A 66 -3.84 12.22 25.42
C ALA A 66 -4.25 12.63 23.99
N TYR A 67 -4.77 13.85 23.80
CA TYR A 67 -5.09 14.37 22.46
C TYR A 67 -3.86 14.53 21.58
N ALA A 68 -2.74 15.02 22.12
CA ALA A 68 -1.49 15.16 21.36
C ALA A 68 -0.94 13.79 20.92
N GLU A 69 -0.99 12.78 21.79
CA GLU A 69 -0.63 11.41 21.47
C GLU A 69 -1.56 10.83 20.40
N LEU A 70 -2.87 10.95 20.58
CA LEU A 70 -3.86 10.49 19.60
C LEU A 70 -3.65 11.12 18.23
N GLN A 71 -3.36 12.42 18.18
CA GLN A 71 -3.07 13.13 16.92
C GLN A 71 -1.80 12.59 16.25
N ASN A 72 -0.74 12.33 17.02
CA ASN A 72 0.49 11.75 16.49
C ASN A 72 0.24 10.36 15.87
N HIS A 73 -0.53 9.51 16.55
CA HIS A 73 -0.90 8.19 16.03
C HIS A 73 -1.82 8.29 14.80
N ALA A 74 -2.79 9.21 14.79
CA ALA A 74 -3.67 9.43 13.64
C ALA A 74 -2.89 9.83 12.37
N LEU A 75 -1.90 10.72 12.51
CA LEU A 75 -1.02 11.12 11.40
C LEU A 75 -0.14 9.95 10.91
N GLN A 76 0.35 9.11 11.83
CA GLN A 76 1.12 7.91 11.46
C GLN A 76 0.26 6.89 10.71
N VAL A 77 -0.98 6.66 11.17
CA VAL A 77 -1.95 5.79 10.49
C VAL A 77 -2.23 6.30 9.08
N GLU A 78 -2.50 7.60 8.89
CA GLU A 78 -2.75 8.17 7.57
C GLU A 78 -1.54 8.01 6.63
N ARG A 79 -0.33 8.26 7.15
CA ARG A 79 0.91 8.09 6.38
C ARG A 79 1.11 6.64 5.95
N LEU A 80 0.95 5.69 6.87
CA LEU A 80 1.11 4.26 6.58
C LEU A 80 0.02 3.78 5.62
N ASP A 81 -1.23 4.20 5.80
CA ASP A 81 -2.36 3.84 4.93
C ASP A 81 -2.12 4.31 3.49
N LYS A 82 -1.59 5.53 3.32
CA LYS A 82 -1.20 6.04 2.01
C LYS A 82 -0.07 5.22 1.37
N GLN A 83 0.94 4.83 2.15
CA GLN A 83 2.04 3.99 1.66
C GLN A 83 1.55 2.61 1.24
N VAL A 84 0.73 1.95 2.06
CA VAL A 84 0.11 0.66 1.75
C VAL A 84 -0.70 0.78 0.46
N LYS A 85 -1.61 1.74 0.35
CA LYS A 85 -2.44 1.96 -0.85
C LYS A 85 -1.60 2.18 -2.12
N GLN A 86 -0.52 2.95 -2.03
CA GLN A 86 0.39 3.14 -3.17
C GLN A 86 1.05 1.82 -3.59
N ARG A 87 1.56 1.02 -2.65
CA ARG A 87 2.19 -0.26 -2.97
C ARG A 87 1.20 -1.31 -3.45
N GLU A 88 -0.03 -1.30 -2.93
CA GLU A 88 -1.11 -2.15 -3.42
C GLU A 88 -1.53 -1.77 -4.84
N ALA A 89 -1.62 -0.47 -5.16
CA ALA A 89 -1.86 -0.01 -6.52
C ALA A 89 -0.75 -0.45 -7.49
N ASP A 90 0.52 -0.33 -7.08
CA ASP A 90 1.66 -0.84 -7.86
C ASP A 90 1.58 -2.37 -8.05
N ARG A 91 1.18 -3.11 -7.01
CA ARG A 91 0.95 -4.56 -7.09
C ARG A 91 -0.14 -4.88 -8.12
N GLN A 92 -1.28 -4.20 -8.03
CA GLN A 92 -2.42 -4.42 -8.94
C GLN A 92 -2.04 -4.12 -10.39
N ALA A 93 -1.28 -3.04 -10.64
CA ALA A 93 -0.78 -2.72 -11.98
C ALA A 93 0.12 -3.86 -12.53
N LEU A 94 1.03 -4.39 -11.70
CA LEU A 94 1.88 -5.52 -12.10
C LEU A 94 1.10 -6.83 -12.30
N GLU A 95 0.03 -7.04 -11.53
CA GLU A 95 -0.85 -8.19 -11.71
C GLU A 95 -1.66 -8.10 -13.00
N ALA A 96 -2.18 -6.92 -13.33
CA ALA A 96 -2.82 -6.65 -14.61
C ALA A 96 -1.86 -6.88 -15.79
N ASP A 97 -0.62 -6.39 -15.70
CA ASP A 97 0.42 -6.64 -16.71
C ASP A 97 0.73 -8.14 -16.86
N ARG A 98 0.82 -8.86 -15.74
CA ARG A 98 1.02 -10.31 -15.72
C ARG A 98 -0.12 -11.03 -16.41
N ASP A 99 -1.36 -10.65 -16.14
CA ASP A 99 -2.54 -11.34 -16.67
C ASP A 99 -2.76 -11.02 -18.16
N ASN A 100 -2.53 -9.77 -18.57
CA ASN A 100 -2.46 -9.39 -19.99
C ASN A 100 -1.38 -10.21 -20.73
N LEU A 101 -0.21 -10.40 -20.13
CA LEU A 101 0.87 -11.18 -20.74
C LEU A 101 0.55 -12.68 -20.77
N ARG A 102 -0.15 -13.21 -19.76
CA ARG A 102 -0.65 -14.59 -19.74
C ARG A 102 -1.69 -14.81 -20.84
N GLU A 103 -2.62 -13.88 -21.03
CA GLU A 103 -3.62 -13.97 -22.09
C GLU A 103 -2.96 -13.93 -23.48
N ARG A 104 -1.95 -13.07 -23.69
CA ARG A 104 -1.16 -13.09 -24.93
C ARG A 104 -0.42 -14.41 -25.13
N ARG A 105 0.10 -15.00 -24.05
CA ARG A 105 0.78 -16.31 -24.08
C ARG A 105 -0.18 -17.45 -24.42
N THR A 106 -1.41 -17.43 -23.93
CA THR A 106 -2.41 -18.46 -24.25
C THR A 106 -2.94 -18.32 -25.67
N LYS A 107 -3.15 -17.09 -26.16
CA LYS A 107 -3.51 -16.84 -27.57
C LYS A 107 -2.42 -17.27 -28.56
N ALA A 108 -1.15 -17.16 -28.17
CA ALA A 108 -0.01 -17.59 -28.98
C ALA A 108 0.38 -19.06 -28.75
N ALA A 109 -0.50 -19.89 -28.19
CA ALA A 109 -0.20 -21.31 -27.98
C ALA A 109 -0.20 -22.06 -29.32
N PRO A 110 0.89 -22.74 -29.70
CA PRO A 110 0.92 -23.53 -30.92
C PRO A 110 0.10 -24.81 -30.74
N ASP A 111 -0.69 -25.17 -31.76
CA ASP A 111 -1.48 -26.42 -31.79
C ASP A 111 -0.58 -27.67 -31.92
N TYR A 112 0.64 -27.49 -32.45
CA TYR A 112 1.62 -28.55 -32.66
C TYR A 112 2.77 -28.45 -31.65
N SER A 113 3.34 -29.61 -31.30
CA SER A 113 4.52 -29.66 -30.44
C SER A 113 5.74 -29.01 -31.12
N LEU A 114 6.68 -28.48 -30.32
CA LEU A 114 7.94 -27.92 -30.85
C LEU A 114 8.71 -28.96 -31.68
N LEU A 115 8.72 -30.22 -31.24
CA LEU A 115 9.37 -31.31 -31.96
C LEU A 115 8.73 -31.51 -33.34
N ALA A 116 7.39 -31.49 -33.43
CA ALA A 116 6.70 -31.55 -34.71
C ALA A 116 7.09 -30.35 -35.60
N GLY A 117 7.09 -29.12 -35.06
CA GLY A 117 7.54 -27.93 -35.79
C GLY A 117 8.97 -28.03 -36.31
N LEU A 118 9.90 -28.58 -35.52
CA LEU A 118 11.30 -28.77 -35.91
C LEU A 118 11.47 -29.87 -36.96
N LEU A 119 10.74 -30.98 -36.85
CA LEU A 119 10.71 -32.02 -37.88
C LEU A 119 10.15 -31.49 -39.20
N PHE A 120 9.08 -30.71 -39.16
CA PHE A 120 8.54 -30.03 -40.35
C PHE A 120 9.48 -28.98 -40.92
N LEU A 121 10.28 -28.30 -40.09
CA LEU A 121 11.31 -27.38 -40.55
C LEU A 121 12.40 -28.12 -41.34
N VAL A 122 12.93 -29.21 -40.76
CA VAL A 122 13.95 -30.04 -41.42
C VAL A 122 13.39 -30.62 -42.71
N ALA A 123 12.18 -31.19 -42.67
CA ALA A 123 11.51 -31.69 -43.87
C ALA A 123 11.33 -30.58 -44.92
N GLY A 124 10.89 -29.39 -44.53
CA GLY A 124 10.72 -28.24 -45.43
C GLY A 124 12.03 -27.79 -46.08
N ILE A 125 13.14 -27.77 -45.33
CA ILE A 125 14.47 -27.48 -45.86
C ILE A 125 14.93 -28.58 -46.82
N SER A 126 14.70 -29.85 -46.49
CA SER A 126 15.00 -30.98 -47.38
C SER A 126 14.18 -30.94 -48.66
N PHE A 127 12.90 -30.55 -48.59
CA PHE A 127 12.05 -30.32 -49.76
C PHE A 127 12.53 -29.12 -50.58
N LEU A 128 12.95 -28.02 -49.96
CA LEU A 128 13.52 -26.91 -50.72
C LEU A 128 14.81 -27.31 -51.44
N ALA A 129 15.71 -28.03 -50.76
CA ALA A 129 16.97 -28.50 -51.33
C ALA A 129 16.76 -29.48 -52.47
N GLY A 130 15.83 -30.43 -52.33
CA GLY A 130 15.50 -31.36 -53.40
C GLY A 130 14.81 -30.69 -54.60
N ASP A 131 13.95 -29.68 -54.37
CA ASP A 131 13.34 -28.91 -55.47
C ASP A 131 14.43 -28.21 -56.29
N LEU A 132 15.44 -27.67 -55.59
CA LEU A 132 16.55 -26.96 -56.20
C LEU A 132 17.45 -27.89 -57.02
N ILE A 133 17.80 -29.08 -56.49
CA ILE A 133 18.59 -30.07 -57.21
C ILE A 133 17.84 -30.57 -58.46
N ILE A 134 16.56 -30.93 -58.29
CA ILE A 134 15.73 -31.44 -59.39
C ILE A 134 15.53 -30.34 -60.44
N SER A 135 15.23 -29.11 -60.04
CA SER A 135 15.06 -27.97 -60.96
C SER A 135 16.36 -27.63 -61.68
N HIS A 136 17.52 -27.72 -61.01
CA HIS A 136 18.82 -27.50 -61.63
C HIS A 136 19.11 -28.58 -62.69
N GLU A 137 18.87 -29.85 -62.39
CA GLU A 137 19.03 -30.94 -63.36
C GLU A 137 18.10 -30.75 -64.56
N ILE A 138 16.81 -30.43 -64.32
CA ILE A 138 15.84 -30.21 -65.40
C ILE A 138 16.23 -29.03 -66.30
N VAL A 139 16.66 -27.90 -65.73
CA VAL A 139 17.06 -26.71 -66.50
C VAL A 139 18.33 -26.97 -67.32
N ALA A 140 19.30 -27.69 -66.75
CA ALA A 140 20.52 -28.06 -67.45
C ALA A 140 20.26 -29.02 -68.62
N TYR A 141 19.35 -29.99 -68.46
CA TYR A 141 19.01 -30.96 -69.51
C TYR A 141 18.02 -30.43 -70.56
N ALA A 142 16.97 -29.69 -70.15
CA ALA A 142 15.87 -29.31 -71.05
C ALA A 142 16.09 -27.98 -71.80
N LEU A 143 16.80 -27.01 -71.20
CA LEU A 143 17.05 -25.70 -71.84
C LEU A 143 18.44 -25.62 -72.50
N ASN A 144 19.25 -26.68 -72.42
CA ASN A 144 20.62 -26.75 -72.96
C ASN A 144 21.47 -25.50 -72.65
N ILE A 145 21.25 -24.90 -71.46
CA ILE A 145 22.00 -23.72 -71.02
C ILE A 145 23.36 -24.20 -70.54
N ARG A 146 24.39 -23.88 -71.32
CA ARG A 146 25.76 -24.35 -71.12
C ARG A 146 26.46 -23.70 -69.93
N ASN A 147 25.87 -22.65 -69.33
CA ASN A 147 26.42 -21.91 -68.20
C ASN A 147 25.76 -22.33 -66.88
N THR A 148 26.53 -22.95 -65.99
CA THR A 148 26.04 -23.50 -64.71
C THR A 148 25.46 -22.43 -63.79
N ASN A 149 26.03 -21.23 -63.77
CA ASN A 149 25.57 -20.16 -62.89
C ASN A 149 24.18 -19.62 -63.26
N GLU A 150 23.84 -19.60 -64.55
CA GLU A 150 22.52 -19.17 -65.04
C GLU A 150 21.44 -20.23 -64.74
N ALA A 151 21.78 -21.51 -64.85
CA ALA A 151 20.90 -22.61 -64.47
C ALA A 151 20.57 -22.61 -62.97
N TRP A 152 21.56 -22.33 -62.11
CA TRP A 152 21.34 -22.15 -60.67
C TRP A 152 20.46 -20.94 -60.36
N ALA A 153 20.66 -19.80 -61.02
CA ALA A 153 19.82 -18.60 -60.82
C ALA A 153 18.35 -18.84 -61.21
N PHE A 154 18.12 -19.56 -62.32
CA PHE A 154 16.77 -19.89 -62.77
C PHE A 154 16.09 -20.94 -61.87
N ALA A 155 16.82 -21.95 -61.41
CA ALA A 155 16.33 -22.95 -60.46
C ALA A 155 15.94 -22.31 -59.10
N VAL A 156 16.74 -21.36 -58.61
CA VAL A 156 16.41 -20.57 -57.41
C VAL A 156 15.17 -19.70 -57.64
N GLY A 157 15.02 -19.11 -58.83
CA GLY A 157 13.84 -18.34 -59.21
C GLY A 157 12.54 -19.17 -59.19
N LEU A 158 12.57 -20.39 -59.72
CA LEU A 158 11.45 -21.33 -59.66
C LEU A 158 11.15 -21.79 -58.24
N ALA A 159 12.18 -22.15 -57.47
CA ALA A 159 12.02 -22.54 -56.06
C ALA A 159 11.39 -21.40 -55.22
N MET A 160 11.68 -20.13 -55.54
CA MET A 160 11.08 -18.97 -54.87
C MET A 160 9.58 -18.77 -55.19
N VAL A 161 9.07 -19.33 -56.30
CA VAL A 161 7.62 -19.32 -56.60
C VAL A 161 6.84 -20.10 -55.54
N SER A 162 7.43 -21.17 -54.99
CA SER A 162 6.84 -21.95 -53.89
C SER A 162 6.64 -21.12 -52.62
N ILE A 163 7.60 -20.23 -52.33
CA ILE A 163 7.57 -19.32 -51.19
C ILE A 163 6.50 -18.24 -51.39
N LEU A 164 6.25 -17.82 -52.64
CA LEU A 164 5.21 -16.84 -53.00
C LEU A 164 3.80 -17.42 -52.97
N LEU A 165 3.67 -18.73 -53.22
CA LEU A 165 2.37 -19.42 -53.24
C LEU A 165 1.72 -19.48 -51.83
N LYS A 166 2.53 -19.53 -50.77
CA LYS A 166 2.03 -19.57 -49.38
C LYS A 166 1.32 -18.27 -48.96
N PRO A 167 1.89 -17.05 -49.11
CA PRO A 167 1.17 -15.80 -48.90
C PRO A 167 -0.12 -15.68 -49.74
N ALA A 168 -0.10 -16.21 -50.97
CA ALA A 168 -1.29 -16.24 -51.82
C ALA A 168 -2.37 -17.17 -51.24
N TYR A 169 -2.01 -18.39 -50.82
CA TYR A 169 -2.90 -19.32 -50.14
C TYR A 169 -3.44 -18.74 -48.82
N ASP A 170 -2.57 -18.21 -47.96
CA ASP A 170 -2.93 -17.63 -46.66
C ASP A 170 -3.96 -16.49 -46.84
N ARG A 171 -3.80 -15.68 -47.90
CA ARG A 171 -4.66 -14.51 -48.17
C ARG A 171 -5.96 -14.86 -48.91
N LEU A 172 -5.94 -15.79 -49.86
CA LEU A 172 -7.11 -16.15 -50.69
C LEU A 172 -7.99 -17.23 -50.07
N ILE A 173 -7.42 -18.14 -49.27
CA ILE A 173 -8.11 -19.35 -48.81
C ILE A 173 -8.16 -19.41 -47.28
N GLU A 174 -7.06 -19.13 -46.58
CA GLU A 174 -7.00 -19.32 -45.12
C GLU A 174 -7.68 -18.19 -44.32
N LYS A 175 -7.35 -16.93 -44.59
CA LYS A 175 -8.00 -15.76 -43.95
C LYS A 175 -9.53 -15.76 -44.03
N PRO A 176 -10.17 -15.96 -45.20
CA PRO A 176 -11.63 -15.98 -45.27
C PRO A 176 -12.26 -17.19 -44.55
N TYR A 177 -11.52 -18.28 -44.34
CA TYR A 177 -11.96 -19.42 -43.53
C TYR A 177 -11.84 -19.15 -42.03
N GLN A 178 -10.77 -18.49 -41.58
CA GLN A 178 -10.59 -18.09 -40.17
C GLN A 178 -11.60 -17.04 -39.71
N GLU A 179 -12.00 -16.12 -40.59
CA GLU A 179 -12.98 -15.06 -40.26
C GLU A 179 -14.44 -15.56 -40.21
N ASN A 180 -14.81 -16.56 -41.03
CA ASN A 180 -16.17 -17.09 -41.10
C ASN A 180 -16.18 -18.61 -41.39
N PRO A 181 -15.92 -19.46 -40.38
CA PRO A 181 -15.73 -20.89 -40.57
C PRO A 181 -16.98 -21.60 -41.12
N GLU A 182 -18.20 -21.21 -40.72
CA GLU A 182 -19.44 -21.89 -41.12
C GLU A 182 -19.79 -21.68 -42.60
N LYS A 183 -19.53 -20.49 -43.15
CA LYS A 183 -19.90 -20.13 -44.53
C LYS A 183 -18.89 -20.63 -45.57
N ASN A 184 -17.63 -20.76 -45.18
CA ASN A 184 -16.52 -21.08 -46.10
C ASN A 184 -15.99 -22.52 -45.96
N ARG A 185 -16.53 -23.32 -45.03
CA ARG A 185 -16.16 -24.74 -44.85
C ARG A 185 -16.22 -25.55 -46.15
N GLY A 186 -17.32 -25.44 -46.90
CA GLY A 186 -17.50 -26.22 -48.14
C GLY A 186 -16.50 -25.87 -49.25
N LYS A 187 -16.06 -24.61 -49.36
CA LYS A 187 -15.02 -24.20 -50.33
C LYS A 187 -13.65 -24.74 -49.92
N TYR A 188 -13.36 -24.69 -48.62
CA TYR A 188 -12.12 -25.19 -48.04
C TYR A 188 -11.99 -26.72 -48.16
N GLU A 189 -13.08 -27.46 -47.90
CA GLU A 189 -13.13 -28.92 -48.06
C GLU A 189 -12.97 -29.34 -49.53
N ARG A 190 -13.67 -28.68 -50.47
CA ARG A 190 -13.51 -28.93 -51.91
C ARG A 190 -12.09 -28.64 -52.39
N PHE A 191 -11.47 -27.58 -51.90
CA PHE A 191 -10.07 -27.28 -52.20
C PHE A 191 -9.12 -28.38 -51.70
N LYS A 192 -9.31 -28.89 -50.48
CA LYS A 192 -8.53 -30.02 -49.95
C LYS A 192 -8.68 -31.29 -50.78
N ILE A 193 -9.92 -31.63 -51.16
CA ILE A 193 -10.21 -32.80 -51.98
C ILE A 193 -9.57 -32.65 -53.36
N ALA A 194 -9.70 -31.48 -53.99
CA ALA A 194 -9.08 -31.20 -55.29
C ALA A 194 -7.56 -31.28 -55.22
N LEU A 195 -6.93 -30.72 -54.18
CA LEU A 195 -5.48 -30.80 -53.96
C LEU A 195 -5.02 -32.24 -53.71
N ALA A 196 -5.77 -33.02 -52.94
CA ALA A 196 -5.47 -34.43 -52.68
C ALA A 196 -5.57 -35.27 -53.97
N LEU A 197 -6.63 -35.08 -54.75
CA LEU A 197 -6.84 -35.79 -56.01
C LEU A 197 -5.77 -35.40 -57.04
N PHE A 198 -5.41 -34.12 -57.10
CA PHE A 198 -4.29 -33.63 -57.90
C PHE A 198 -2.97 -34.27 -57.44
N SER A 199 -2.68 -34.30 -56.14
CA SER A 199 -1.48 -34.95 -55.58
C SER A 199 -1.40 -36.45 -55.91
N VAL A 200 -2.51 -37.18 -55.83
CA VAL A 200 -2.55 -38.60 -56.23
C VAL A 200 -2.29 -38.78 -57.72
N LEU A 201 -2.92 -37.95 -58.56
CA LEU A 201 -2.76 -38.02 -60.02
C LEU A 201 -1.32 -37.68 -60.43
N THR A 202 -0.74 -36.64 -59.85
CA THR A 202 0.65 -36.24 -60.08
C THR A 202 1.64 -37.32 -59.62
N LEU A 203 1.44 -37.95 -58.46
CA LEU A 203 2.25 -39.09 -58.00
C LEU A 203 2.14 -40.30 -58.92
N ALA A 204 0.96 -40.60 -59.45
CA ALA A 204 0.76 -41.70 -60.40
C ALA A 204 1.52 -41.45 -61.72
N VAL A 205 1.46 -40.23 -62.25
CA VAL A 205 2.22 -39.81 -63.45
C VAL A 205 3.73 -39.89 -63.20
N LEU A 206 4.20 -39.38 -62.06
CA LEU A 206 5.60 -39.47 -61.64
C LEU A 206 6.09 -40.92 -61.50
N GLY A 207 5.29 -41.78 -60.86
CA GLY A 207 5.60 -43.20 -60.69
C GLY A 207 5.74 -43.91 -62.03
N TRP A 208 4.86 -43.59 -62.99
CA TRP A 208 4.93 -44.11 -64.35
C TRP A 208 6.20 -43.67 -65.09
N PHE A 209 6.54 -42.38 -65.06
CA PHE A 209 7.75 -41.89 -65.75
C PHE A 209 9.05 -42.34 -65.09
N ARG A 210 9.08 -42.44 -63.76
CA ARG A 210 10.24 -43.02 -63.04
C ARG A 210 10.44 -44.48 -63.41
N TYR A 211 9.36 -45.23 -63.59
CA TYR A 211 9.41 -46.60 -64.10
C TYR A 211 9.97 -46.65 -65.53
N GLU A 212 9.51 -45.77 -66.43
CA GLU A 212 9.99 -45.73 -67.81
C GLU A 212 11.46 -45.27 -67.95
N ALA A 213 11.89 -44.31 -67.13
CA ALA A 213 13.29 -43.88 -67.05
C ALA A 213 14.20 -45.01 -66.51
N TYR A 214 13.77 -45.72 -65.47
CA TYR A 214 14.50 -46.87 -64.95
C TYR A 214 14.61 -48.00 -65.97
N ARG A 215 13.53 -48.25 -66.74
CA ARG A 215 13.50 -49.24 -67.81
C ARG A 215 14.47 -48.88 -68.95
N THR A 216 14.52 -47.62 -69.35
CA THR A 216 15.43 -47.17 -70.42
C THR A 216 16.89 -47.16 -69.97
N ASP A 217 17.19 -46.82 -68.71
CA ASP A 217 18.55 -46.95 -68.17
C ASP A 217 18.99 -48.41 -68.01
N GLN A 218 18.08 -49.31 -67.60
CA GLN A 218 18.38 -50.75 -67.60
C GLN A 218 18.65 -51.28 -69.01
N LEU A 219 17.91 -50.82 -70.02
CA LEU A 219 18.15 -51.16 -71.42
C LEU A 219 19.53 -50.66 -71.90
N LYS A 220 19.89 -49.41 -71.58
CA LYS A 220 21.24 -48.87 -71.87
C LYS A 220 22.34 -49.65 -71.16
N ALA A 221 22.16 -49.99 -69.89
CA ALA A 221 23.14 -50.77 -69.13
C ALA A 221 23.27 -52.21 -69.66
N ALA A 222 22.16 -52.84 -70.06
CA ALA A 222 22.15 -54.17 -70.68
C ALA A 222 22.85 -54.17 -72.04
N ILE A 223 22.62 -53.13 -72.86
CA ILE A 223 23.30 -52.95 -74.16
C ILE A 223 24.79 -52.68 -73.96
N ASN A 224 25.18 -51.83 -73.01
CA ASN A 224 26.59 -51.55 -72.75
C ASN A 224 27.33 -52.78 -72.19
N LYS A 225 26.63 -53.62 -71.42
CA LYS A 225 27.12 -54.91 -70.93
C LYS A 225 27.23 -55.94 -72.05
N SER A 226 26.27 -56.01 -72.97
CA SER A 226 26.34 -56.91 -74.13
C SER A 226 27.44 -56.48 -75.11
N VAL A 227 27.65 -55.18 -75.32
CA VAL A 227 28.78 -54.64 -76.10
C VAL A 227 30.12 -55.03 -75.46
N ARG A 228 30.28 -54.85 -74.14
CA ARG A 228 31.49 -55.30 -73.42
C ARG A 228 31.70 -56.81 -73.48
N GLN A 229 30.63 -57.60 -73.38
CA GLN A 229 30.70 -59.06 -73.42
C GLN A 229 31.02 -59.58 -74.83
N LEU A 230 30.57 -58.89 -75.88
CA LEU A 230 30.94 -59.16 -77.27
C LEU A 230 32.40 -58.76 -77.56
N GLN A 231 32.90 -57.68 -76.94
CA GLN A 231 34.33 -57.32 -76.99
C GLN A 231 35.21 -58.37 -76.28
N LEU A 232 34.76 -58.93 -75.15
CA LEU A 232 35.50 -59.94 -74.37
C LEU A 232 35.46 -61.34 -74.98
N ASN A 233 34.45 -61.69 -75.79
CA ASN A 233 34.39 -62.95 -76.53
C ASN A 233 35.25 -62.95 -77.83
N THR A 234 36.01 -61.88 -78.08
CA THR A 234 36.96 -61.79 -79.19
C THR A 234 38.36 -62.12 -78.65
N ASP A 235 39.00 -63.16 -79.20
CA ASP A 235 40.26 -63.77 -78.75
C ASP A 235 41.35 -62.79 -78.28
N PRO A 236 42.08 -63.08 -77.17
CA PRO A 236 43.01 -62.16 -76.53
C PRO A 236 44.39 -62.05 -77.22
N THR A 237 44.61 -62.64 -78.40
CA THR A 237 45.94 -62.67 -79.06
C THR A 237 46.03 -61.94 -80.39
N ALA A 238 45.02 -61.21 -80.84
CA ALA A 238 45.07 -60.44 -82.09
C ALA A 238 45.29 -58.94 -81.86
N ALA A 239 46.51 -58.46 -82.11
CA ALA A 239 46.92 -57.06 -81.95
C ALA A 239 46.40 -56.09 -83.05
N THR A 240 45.30 -56.41 -83.73
CA THR A 240 44.65 -55.51 -84.70
C THR A 240 43.22 -56.00 -84.93
N GLN A 241 42.29 -55.54 -84.08
CA GLN A 241 40.88 -55.90 -84.19
C GLN A 241 40.17 -55.00 -85.20
N THR A 242 39.83 -55.55 -86.37
CA THR A 242 38.78 -54.98 -87.22
C THR A 242 37.48 -55.73 -86.92
N LEU A 243 36.53 -55.03 -86.31
CA LEU A 243 35.18 -55.54 -86.07
C LEU A 243 34.52 -55.91 -87.40
N SER A 244 33.80 -57.04 -87.44
CA SER A 244 33.10 -57.44 -88.67
C SER A 244 32.01 -56.41 -89.03
N PRO A 245 31.87 -56.02 -90.31
CA PRO A 245 30.98 -54.91 -90.72
C PRO A 245 29.49 -55.18 -90.45
N SER A 246 29.09 -56.46 -90.40
CA SER A 246 27.70 -56.86 -90.12
C SER A 246 27.30 -56.78 -88.64
N THR A 247 28.27 -56.88 -87.73
CA THR A 247 28.06 -56.67 -86.29
C THR A 247 28.10 -55.19 -85.93
N LEU A 248 28.95 -54.41 -86.62
CA LEU A 248 28.98 -52.96 -86.51
C LEU A 248 27.64 -52.33 -86.92
N SER A 249 27.05 -52.75 -88.04
CA SER A 249 25.76 -52.20 -88.48
C SER A 249 24.60 -52.54 -87.55
N LYS A 250 24.57 -53.73 -86.94
CA LYS A 250 23.55 -54.10 -85.93
C LYS A 250 23.71 -53.32 -84.63
N ILE A 251 24.95 -53.05 -84.21
CA ILE A 251 25.26 -52.22 -83.04
C ILE A 251 24.88 -50.76 -83.32
N GLU A 252 25.22 -50.24 -84.51
CA GLU A 252 24.86 -48.90 -84.97
C GLU A 252 23.34 -48.71 -85.03
N GLN A 253 22.61 -49.71 -85.54
CA GLN A 253 21.15 -49.68 -85.68
C GLN A 253 20.43 -49.73 -84.32
N GLN A 254 20.91 -50.54 -83.37
CA GLN A 254 20.36 -50.56 -82.01
C GLN A 254 20.75 -49.32 -81.19
N LEU A 255 21.93 -48.75 -81.43
CA LEU A 255 22.32 -47.45 -80.86
C LEU A 255 21.47 -46.32 -81.43
N SER A 256 21.20 -46.31 -82.74
CA SER A 256 20.36 -45.30 -83.38
C SER A 256 18.90 -45.39 -82.91
N GLU A 257 18.33 -46.59 -82.78
CA GLU A 257 16.98 -46.78 -82.22
C GLU A 257 16.92 -46.33 -80.76
N SER A 258 17.95 -46.61 -79.95
CA SER A 258 18.00 -46.13 -78.56
C SER A 258 18.20 -44.61 -78.47
N SER A 259 18.99 -44.03 -79.38
CA SER A 259 19.24 -42.59 -79.50
C SER A 259 17.95 -41.85 -79.90
N GLU A 260 17.21 -42.39 -80.87
CA GLU A 260 15.94 -41.86 -81.33
C GLU A 260 14.85 -41.98 -80.28
N LEU A 261 14.77 -43.10 -79.54
CA LEU A 261 13.87 -43.24 -78.38
C LEU A 261 14.22 -42.27 -77.25
N ASN A 262 15.51 -42.06 -76.98
CA ASN A 262 15.99 -41.15 -75.94
C ASN A 262 15.71 -39.69 -76.34
N LEU A 263 15.86 -39.33 -77.61
CA LEU A 263 15.52 -38.01 -78.14
C LEU A 263 14.00 -37.79 -78.19
N ALA A 264 13.22 -38.83 -78.48
CA ALA A 264 11.76 -38.81 -78.45
C ALA A 264 11.18 -38.75 -77.01
N LEU A 265 11.82 -39.41 -76.03
CA LEU A 265 11.43 -39.30 -74.63
C LEU A 265 11.82 -37.95 -74.02
N VAL A 266 13.02 -37.44 -74.31
CA VAL A 266 13.49 -36.15 -73.80
C VAL A 266 12.72 -34.97 -74.42
N ASN A 267 12.33 -35.09 -75.69
CA ASN A 267 11.48 -34.09 -76.36
C ASN A 267 9.98 -34.38 -76.27
N SER A 268 9.56 -35.42 -75.55
CA SER A 268 8.14 -35.71 -75.36
C SER A 268 7.49 -34.60 -74.52
N PRO A 269 6.42 -33.95 -75.01
CA PRO A 269 5.67 -32.95 -74.24
C PRO A 269 5.22 -33.47 -72.87
N TRP A 270 5.02 -34.78 -72.74
CA TRP A 270 4.60 -35.44 -71.51
C TRP A 270 5.72 -35.60 -70.47
N ALA A 271 6.98 -35.75 -70.90
CA ALA A 271 8.12 -35.81 -69.99
C ALA A 271 8.36 -34.43 -69.37
N LEU A 272 8.38 -33.38 -70.18
CA LEU A 272 8.44 -31.98 -69.71
C LEU A 272 7.28 -31.66 -68.75
N LEU A 273 6.06 -32.11 -69.06
CA LEU A 273 4.91 -31.93 -68.18
C LEU A 273 5.08 -32.66 -66.85
N SER A 274 5.54 -33.91 -66.83
CA SER A 274 5.81 -34.65 -65.58
C SER A 274 6.92 -34.00 -64.73
N PHE A 275 7.94 -33.43 -65.36
CA PHE A 275 9.01 -32.72 -64.67
C PHE A 275 8.51 -31.43 -64.02
N VAL A 276 7.74 -30.62 -64.75
CA VAL A 276 7.09 -29.42 -64.21
C VAL A 276 6.13 -29.79 -63.08
N LEU A 277 5.36 -30.86 -63.25
CA LEU A 277 4.41 -31.35 -62.26
C LEU A 277 5.09 -31.84 -60.98
N SER A 278 6.27 -32.48 -61.11
CA SER A 278 7.10 -32.89 -59.98
C SER A 278 7.67 -31.70 -59.21
N GLY A 279 8.18 -30.69 -59.92
CA GLY A 279 8.64 -29.44 -59.28
C GLY A 279 7.52 -28.76 -58.52
N ILE A 280 6.32 -28.65 -59.12
CA ILE A 280 5.14 -28.08 -58.45
C ILE A 280 4.76 -28.87 -57.19
N LEU A 281 4.83 -30.20 -57.23
CA LEU A 281 4.49 -31.03 -56.08
C LEU A 281 5.52 -30.91 -54.94
N PHE A 282 6.81 -30.86 -55.29
CA PHE A 282 7.89 -30.69 -54.32
C PHE A 282 7.85 -29.28 -53.68
N ALA A 283 7.56 -28.26 -54.49
CA ALA A 283 7.27 -26.90 -54.05
C ALA A 283 6.07 -26.83 -53.10
N LEU A 284 4.95 -27.49 -53.43
CA LEU A 284 3.77 -27.54 -52.57
C LEU A 284 4.05 -28.27 -51.25
N ALA A 285 4.77 -29.39 -51.29
CA ALA A 285 5.16 -30.13 -50.09
C ALA A 285 6.07 -29.28 -49.18
N GLY A 286 7.08 -28.62 -49.76
CA GLY A 286 7.96 -27.68 -49.04
C GLY A 286 7.20 -26.51 -48.43
N ALA A 287 6.26 -25.92 -49.19
CA ALA A 287 5.42 -24.81 -48.73
C ALA A 287 4.49 -25.22 -47.58
N VAL A 288 3.96 -26.45 -47.58
CA VAL A 288 3.13 -26.98 -46.46
C VAL A 288 3.99 -27.29 -45.23
N CYS A 289 5.17 -27.88 -45.40
CA CYS A 289 6.07 -28.17 -44.30
C CYS A 289 6.59 -26.87 -43.62
N LEU A 290 7.10 -25.90 -44.40
CA LEU A 290 7.45 -24.56 -43.89
C LEU A 290 6.21 -23.78 -43.44
N GLY A 291 5.06 -24.08 -44.06
CA GLY A 291 3.67 -23.86 -43.65
C GLY A 291 3.49 -23.87 -42.15
N ILE A 292 3.68 -25.08 -41.64
CA ILE A 292 3.42 -25.48 -40.25
C ILE A 292 4.62 -25.15 -39.35
N ALA A 293 5.84 -25.27 -39.86
CA ALA A 293 7.05 -25.10 -39.06
C ALA A 293 7.27 -23.66 -38.55
N LEU A 294 7.09 -22.66 -39.42
CA LEU A 294 7.42 -21.26 -39.09
C LEU A 294 6.50 -20.66 -38.01
N PRO A 295 5.17 -20.83 -38.03
CA PRO A 295 4.28 -20.36 -36.96
C PRO A 295 4.55 -21.04 -35.61
N VAL A 296 4.83 -22.35 -35.61
CA VAL A 296 5.15 -23.10 -34.38
C VAL A 296 6.46 -22.58 -33.76
N LEU A 297 7.47 -22.34 -34.59
CA LEU A 297 8.76 -21.83 -34.13
C LEU A 297 8.66 -20.38 -33.62
N SER A 298 7.91 -19.51 -34.31
CA SER A 298 7.73 -18.12 -33.89
C SER A 298 6.92 -17.99 -32.60
N ALA A 299 5.88 -18.82 -32.43
CA ALA A 299 5.11 -18.92 -31.20
C ALA A 299 5.98 -19.37 -30.02
N PHE A 300 6.82 -20.39 -30.23
CA PHE A 300 7.73 -20.86 -29.19
C PHE A 300 8.82 -19.83 -28.86
N TRP A 301 9.36 -19.16 -29.88
CA TRP A 301 10.33 -18.08 -29.70
C TRP A 301 9.77 -16.94 -28.85
N PHE A 302 8.55 -16.48 -29.17
CA PHE A 302 7.85 -15.47 -28.37
C PHE A 302 7.63 -15.94 -26.93
N ARG A 303 7.15 -17.18 -26.75
CA ARG A 303 6.85 -17.74 -25.44
C ARG A 303 8.10 -17.86 -24.56
N TRP A 304 9.17 -18.44 -25.10
CA TRP A 304 10.39 -18.69 -24.35
C TRP A 304 11.19 -17.41 -24.09
N LEU A 305 11.44 -16.61 -25.13
CA LEU A 305 12.36 -15.46 -25.04
C LEU A 305 11.68 -14.22 -24.44
N GLN A 306 10.41 -13.98 -24.76
CA GLN A 306 9.73 -12.75 -24.36
C GLN A 306 8.76 -12.97 -23.20
N ALA A 307 7.83 -13.92 -23.32
CA ALA A 307 6.75 -14.08 -22.35
C ALA A 307 7.25 -14.67 -21.02
N ASP A 308 7.97 -15.79 -21.06
CA ASP A 308 8.37 -16.52 -19.85
C ASP A 308 9.39 -15.74 -19.00
N ILE A 309 10.37 -15.08 -19.64
CA ILE A 309 11.33 -14.20 -18.94
C ILE A 309 10.61 -13.02 -18.27
N LYS A 310 9.69 -12.36 -18.99
CA LYS A 310 8.93 -11.22 -18.45
C LYS A 310 7.99 -11.65 -17.32
N LEU A 311 7.27 -12.77 -17.47
CA LEU A 311 6.41 -13.34 -16.43
C LEU A 311 7.19 -13.66 -15.16
N TRP A 312 8.40 -14.22 -15.30
CA TRP A 312 9.25 -14.51 -14.16
C TRP A 312 9.75 -13.23 -13.47
N LYS A 313 10.15 -12.20 -14.24
CA LYS A 313 10.52 -10.89 -13.67
C LYS A 313 9.36 -10.24 -12.94
N LEU A 314 8.15 -10.25 -13.52
CA LEU A 314 6.93 -9.73 -12.89
C LEU A 314 6.60 -10.49 -11.60
N ARG A 315 6.66 -11.82 -11.62
CA ARG A 315 6.44 -12.66 -10.43
C ARG A 315 7.41 -12.31 -9.30
N ARG A 316 8.69 -12.09 -9.62
CA ARG A 316 9.70 -11.68 -8.63
C ARG A 316 9.41 -10.30 -8.05
N ARG A 317 9.00 -9.33 -8.88
CA ARG A 317 8.62 -7.97 -8.43
C ARG A 317 7.40 -8.01 -7.51
N ILE A 318 6.35 -8.73 -7.90
CA ILE A 318 5.13 -8.92 -7.08
C ILE A 318 5.51 -9.56 -5.73
N LYS A 319 6.37 -10.59 -5.73
CA LYS A 319 6.83 -11.22 -4.49
C LYS A 319 7.56 -10.23 -3.56
N ARG A 320 8.41 -9.35 -4.11
CA ARG A 320 9.11 -8.32 -3.33
C ARG A 320 8.12 -7.29 -2.76
N LEU A 321 7.19 -6.80 -3.58
CA LEU A 321 6.13 -5.90 -3.12
C LEU A 321 5.31 -6.51 -1.99
N ASN A 322 4.92 -7.79 -2.09
CA ASN A 322 4.21 -8.47 -1.01
C ASN A 322 5.04 -8.58 0.28
N GLN A 323 6.35 -8.78 0.16
CA GLN A 323 7.26 -8.79 1.32
C GLN A 323 7.41 -7.41 1.95
N GLU A 324 7.27 -6.34 1.17
CA GLU A 324 7.33 -4.94 1.65
C GLU A 324 5.98 -4.46 2.22
N ILE A 325 4.86 -4.92 1.68
CA ILE A 325 3.51 -4.57 2.15
C ILE A 325 3.22 -5.22 3.51
N ALA A 326 3.55 -6.50 3.70
CA ALA A 326 3.24 -7.22 4.94
C ALA A 326 3.70 -6.53 6.25
N PRO A 327 4.95 -6.02 6.37
CA PRO A 327 5.35 -5.29 7.57
C PRO A 327 4.66 -3.93 7.70
N LEU A 328 4.34 -3.24 6.60
CA LEU A 328 3.62 -1.98 6.62
C LEU A 328 2.17 -2.17 7.10
N ASP A 329 1.51 -3.23 6.65
CA ASP A 329 0.15 -3.60 7.10
C ASP A 329 0.14 -3.96 8.59
N ALA A 330 1.15 -4.71 9.05
CA ALA A 330 1.28 -5.05 10.46
C ALA A 330 1.47 -3.80 11.33
N GLN A 331 2.36 -2.88 10.91
CA GLN A 331 2.55 -1.59 11.59
C GLN A 331 1.27 -0.74 11.57
N LEU A 332 0.57 -0.68 10.44
CA LEU A 332 -0.68 0.06 10.33
C LEU A 332 -1.77 -0.52 11.24
N ALA A 333 -1.88 -1.84 11.33
CA ALA A 333 -2.81 -2.49 12.24
C ALA A 333 -2.48 -2.16 13.70
N GLU A 334 -1.21 -2.24 14.10
CA GLU A 334 -0.74 -1.88 15.44
C GLU A 334 -1.08 -0.42 15.77
N GLN A 335 -0.77 0.51 14.86
CA GLN A 335 -1.04 1.94 15.03
C GLN A 335 -2.55 2.23 15.13
N ARG A 336 -3.39 1.53 14.36
CA ARG A 336 -4.86 1.64 14.49
C ARG A 336 -5.36 1.11 15.83
N THR A 337 -4.79 0.03 16.35
CA THR A 337 -5.16 -0.48 17.67
C THR A 337 -4.76 0.51 18.77
N GLN A 338 -3.57 1.10 18.69
CA GLN A 338 -3.12 2.13 19.63
C GLN A 338 -4.00 3.38 19.56
N GLN A 339 -4.37 3.82 18.35
CA GLN A 339 -5.30 4.93 18.17
C GLN A 339 -6.66 4.66 18.84
N ASN A 340 -7.23 3.46 18.66
CA ASN A 340 -8.49 3.09 19.30
C ASN A 340 -8.38 3.03 20.83
N VAL A 341 -7.27 2.51 21.36
CA VAL A 341 -7.01 2.48 22.80
C VAL A 341 -6.89 3.90 23.36
N LEU A 342 -6.16 4.79 22.68
CA LEU A 342 -6.03 6.19 23.10
C LEU A 342 -7.36 6.92 23.04
N GLN A 343 -8.18 6.66 22.02
CA GLN A 343 -9.52 7.22 21.92
C GLN A 343 -10.40 6.75 23.08
N HIS A 344 -10.36 5.46 23.41
CA HIS A 344 -11.07 4.93 24.57
C HIS A 344 -10.57 5.54 25.89
N ASN A 345 -9.26 5.65 26.07
CA ASN A 345 -8.67 6.29 27.25
C ASN A 345 -9.11 7.76 27.39
N LEU A 346 -9.29 8.45 26.26
CA LEU A 346 -9.77 9.83 26.24
C LEU A 346 -11.24 9.94 26.66
N ASP A 347 -12.07 8.97 26.26
CA ASP A 347 -13.47 8.89 26.67
C ASP A 347 -13.62 8.57 28.17
N LEU A 348 -12.66 7.86 28.76
CA LEU A 348 -12.63 7.57 30.20
C LEU A 348 -12.19 8.76 31.06
N LEU A 349 -11.58 9.80 30.48
CA LEU A 349 -11.15 10.98 31.24
C LEU A 349 -12.36 11.80 31.69
N PRO A 350 -12.34 12.35 32.92
CA PRO A 350 -13.45 13.11 33.47
C PRO A 350 -13.86 14.26 32.54
N VAL A 351 -15.18 14.47 32.46
CA VAL A 351 -15.76 15.52 31.63
C VAL A 351 -15.45 16.87 32.27
N LEU A 352 -14.74 17.73 31.53
CA LEU A 352 -14.32 19.03 32.05
C LEU A 352 -15.50 19.92 32.45
N ASP A 353 -16.64 19.77 31.78
CA ASP A 353 -17.82 20.57 32.07
C ASP A 353 -18.46 20.18 33.41
N GLU A 354 -18.53 18.88 33.73
CA GLU A 354 -19.00 18.40 35.04
C GLU A 354 -18.09 18.87 36.18
N LEU A 355 -16.77 18.89 35.97
CA LEU A 355 -15.81 19.40 36.97
C LEU A 355 -15.95 20.92 37.17
N LYS A 356 -16.18 21.68 36.10
CA LYS A 356 -16.45 23.12 36.18
C LYS A 356 -17.75 23.42 36.92
N GLU A 357 -18.79 22.65 36.64
CA GLU A 357 -20.09 22.79 37.30
C GLU A 357 -19.98 22.50 38.80
N LYS A 358 -19.29 21.41 39.18
CA LYS A 358 -19.00 21.10 40.59
C LYS A 358 -18.23 22.22 41.29
N ARG A 359 -17.19 22.77 40.64
CA ARG A 359 -16.45 23.90 41.18
C ARG A 359 -17.34 25.12 41.39
N GLN A 360 -18.18 25.43 40.41
CA GLN A 360 -19.05 26.59 40.46
C GLN A 360 -20.09 26.45 41.58
N ALA A 361 -20.74 25.29 41.69
CA ALA A 361 -21.64 24.98 42.80
C ALA A 361 -20.95 25.13 44.18
N ALA A 362 -19.75 24.57 44.36
CA ALA A 362 -19.00 24.72 45.61
C ALA A 362 -18.60 26.17 45.90
N THR A 363 -18.33 26.97 44.87
CA THR A 363 -18.00 28.40 45.00
C THR A 363 -19.23 29.22 45.39
N ASP A 364 -20.39 28.90 44.81
CA ASP A 364 -21.65 29.56 45.11
C ASP A 364 -22.08 29.27 46.55
N GLU A 365 -22.01 28.01 46.99
CA GLU A 365 -22.24 27.62 48.39
C GLU A 365 -21.26 28.31 49.35
N LEU A 366 -19.98 28.44 48.98
CA LEU A 366 -18.99 29.15 49.79
C LEU A 366 -19.34 30.63 49.95
N ASN A 367 -19.84 31.28 48.89
CA ASN A 367 -20.26 32.67 48.93
C ASN A 367 -21.50 32.87 49.81
N GLU A 368 -22.44 31.93 49.78
CA GLU A 368 -23.61 31.91 50.66
C GLU A 368 -23.18 31.79 52.13
N LEU A 369 -22.32 30.82 52.47
CA LEU A 369 -21.81 30.65 53.84
C LEU A 369 -21.03 31.88 54.34
N LEU A 370 -20.27 32.55 53.47
CA LEU A 370 -19.58 33.79 53.82
C LEU A 370 -20.55 34.94 54.10
N ALA A 371 -21.67 35.01 53.38
CA ALA A 371 -22.74 35.98 53.64
C ALA A 371 -23.44 35.68 54.97
N GLU A 372 -23.73 34.41 55.26
CA GLU A 372 -24.29 33.97 56.55
C GLU A 372 -23.34 34.26 57.71
N LEU A 373 -22.03 34.00 57.55
CA LEU A 373 -21.03 34.30 58.58
C LEU A 373 -21.01 35.79 58.91
N LYS A 374 -21.14 36.66 57.90
CA LYS A 374 -21.22 38.11 58.11
C LYS A 374 -22.45 38.50 58.92
N LEU A 375 -23.62 37.91 58.62
CA LEU A 375 -24.85 38.14 59.38
C LEU A 375 -24.70 37.67 60.83
N ALA A 376 -24.22 36.44 61.05
CA ALA A 376 -23.96 35.90 62.39
C ALA A 376 -22.98 36.78 63.17
N GLN A 377 -21.88 37.26 62.56
CA GLN A 377 -20.97 38.17 63.25
C GLN A 377 -21.60 39.53 63.60
N THR A 378 -22.50 40.03 62.76
CA THR A 378 -23.27 41.25 63.06
C THR A 378 -24.23 41.01 64.23
N ASP A 379 -24.94 39.88 64.25
CA ASP A 379 -25.88 39.53 65.31
C ASP A 379 -25.19 39.27 66.65
N SER A 380 -24.02 38.60 66.64
CA SER A 380 -23.17 38.44 67.81
C SER A 380 -22.73 39.79 68.38
N ARG A 381 -22.33 40.73 67.52
CA ARG A 381 -21.94 42.09 67.95
C ARG A 381 -23.10 42.89 68.51
N ILE A 382 -24.29 42.79 67.90
CA ILE A 382 -25.49 43.45 68.39
C ILE A 382 -25.90 42.87 69.75
N SER A 383 -25.88 41.55 69.88
CA SER A 383 -26.21 40.85 71.14
C SER A 383 -25.22 41.21 72.25
N ASN A 384 -23.91 41.20 71.97
CA ASN A 384 -22.89 41.67 72.92
C ASN A 384 -23.09 43.13 73.34
N PHE A 385 -23.41 44.00 72.39
CA PHE A 385 -23.68 45.41 72.69
C PHE A 385 -24.93 45.56 73.57
N ASN A 386 -26.01 44.85 73.24
CA ASN A 386 -27.26 44.89 74.00
C ASN A 386 -27.10 44.27 75.40
N ASP A 387 -26.28 43.23 75.56
CA ASP A 387 -26.05 42.57 76.86
C ASP A 387 -25.27 43.50 77.78
N GLY A 388 -24.18 44.09 77.27
CA GLY A 388 -23.42 45.11 78.00
C GLY A 388 -24.24 46.38 78.30
N TYR A 389 -25.13 46.79 77.39
CA TYR A 389 -26.07 47.88 77.63
C TYR A 389 -27.08 47.52 78.73
N GLY A 390 -27.66 46.32 78.70
CA GLY A 390 -28.62 45.82 79.69
C GLY A 390 -28.01 45.67 81.08
N GLN A 391 -26.81 45.09 81.20
CA GLN A 391 -26.04 45.04 82.45
C GLN A 391 -25.77 46.45 83.00
N GLY A 392 -25.39 47.39 82.12
CA GLY A 392 -25.18 48.79 82.51
C GLY A 392 -26.46 49.50 82.96
N GLU A 393 -27.59 49.24 82.33
CA GLU A 393 -28.90 49.77 82.71
C GLU A 393 -29.36 49.18 84.05
N ALA A 394 -29.26 47.86 84.22
CA ALA A 394 -29.65 47.18 85.44
C ALA A 394 -28.82 47.62 86.65
N THR A 395 -27.50 47.71 86.46
CA THR A 395 -26.56 48.28 87.44
C THR A 395 -26.94 49.72 87.79
N ARG A 396 -27.30 50.55 86.79
CA ARG A 396 -27.76 51.92 87.02
C ARG A 396 -29.09 51.96 87.80
N THR A 397 -30.03 51.07 87.56
CA THR A 397 -31.30 51.05 88.30
C THR A 397 -31.18 50.53 89.74
N GLY A 398 -30.17 49.69 90.02
CA GLY A 398 -29.92 49.15 91.36
C GLY A 398 -29.07 50.04 92.28
N LEU A 399 -28.34 51.02 91.72
CA LEU A 399 -27.45 51.92 92.46
C LEU A 399 -28.13 53.23 92.87
N SER A 400 -27.83 53.72 94.07
CA SER A 400 -28.26 55.05 94.53
C SER A 400 -27.57 56.18 93.75
N ASP A 401 -28.17 57.38 93.72
CA ASP A 401 -27.65 58.54 92.95
C ASP A 401 -26.20 58.93 93.33
N GLU A 402 -25.77 58.67 94.57
CA GLU A 402 -24.42 58.95 95.05
C GLU A 402 -23.40 57.91 94.55
N GLU A 403 -23.80 56.63 94.50
CA GLU A 403 -22.98 55.53 93.98
C GLU A 403 -22.87 55.57 92.45
N GLN A 404 -23.93 56.00 91.75
CA GLN A 404 -23.87 56.24 90.30
C GLN A 404 -22.85 57.33 89.93
N ARG A 405 -22.70 58.37 90.78
CA ARG A 405 -21.69 59.44 90.58
C ARG A 405 -20.28 58.93 90.81
N GLN A 406 -20.07 58.07 91.81
CA GLN A 406 -18.78 57.41 92.05
C GLN A 406 -18.41 56.48 90.89
N LEU A 407 -19.34 55.63 90.44
CA LEU A 407 -19.13 54.72 89.31
C LEU A 407 -18.78 55.48 88.02
N ARG A 408 -19.48 56.58 87.70
CA ARG A 408 -19.12 57.44 86.56
C ARG A 408 -17.71 58.01 86.70
N LYS A 409 -17.35 58.49 87.90
CA LYS A 409 -16.04 59.07 88.17
C LYS A 409 -14.93 58.02 88.04
N GLU A 410 -15.19 56.80 88.49
CA GLU A 410 -14.29 55.66 88.40
C GLU A 410 -14.14 55.15 86.96
N MET A 411 -15.23 55.00 86.20
CA MET A 411 -15.20 54.66 84.76
C MET A 411 -14.46 55.71 83.93
N LEU A 412 -14.69 57.01 84.18
CA LEU A 412 -13.92 58.09 83.56
C LEU A 412 -12.43 58.04 83.95
N SER A 413 -12.11 57.60 85.17
CA SER A 413 -10.72 57.42 85.60
C SER A 413 -10.04 56.23 84.93
N LEU A 414 -10.75 55.11 84.74
CA LEU A 414 -10.29 53.92 84.01
C LEU A 414 -10.08 54.21 82.52
N GLN A 415 -11.01 54.94 81.90
CA GLN A 415 -10.92 55.32 80.49
C GLN A 415 -9.79 56.32 80.22
N ASN A 416 -9.47 57.18 81.19
CA ASN A 416 -8.31 58.07 81.13
C ASN A 416 -6.99 57.36 81.50
N GLY A 417 -7.01 56.39 82.42
CA GLY A 417 -5.84 55.58 82.78
C GLY A 417 -5.31 54.72 81.63
N ASN A 418 -6.21 54.15 80.81
CA ASN A 418 -5.84 53.36 79.64
C ASN A 418 -5.28 54.17 78.45
N ARG A 419 -5.36 55.51 78.48
CA ARG A 419 -4.69 56.37 77.50
C ARG A 419 -3.23 56.69 77.85
N ILE A 420 -2.82 56.53 79.11
CA ILE A 420 -1.49 56.96 79.59
C ILE A 420 -0.41 55.88 79.39
N ASN A 421 -0.76 54.60 79.24
CA ASN A 421 0.20 53.51 79.00
C ASN A 421 0.52 53.24 77.52
N GLY A 422 -0.01 54.02 76.57
CA GLY A 422 0.23 53.87 75.14
C GLY A 422 1.38 54.71 74.56
N SER A 423 2.08 55.51 75.39
CA SER A 423 3.09 56.48 74.93
C SER A 423 4.47 56.28 75.57
N ASN A 424 5.01 55.07 75.53
CA ASN A 424 6.46 54.87 75.72
C ASN A 424 7.08 54.39 74.41
N ARG A 425 7.39 55.35 73.54
CA ARG A 425 8.36 55.20 72.46
C ARG A 425 9.71 55.69 73.00
N PRO A 426 10.75 54.85 73.12
CA PRO A 426 12.07 55.37 73.46
C PRO A 426 12.65 56.11 72.24
N VAL A 427 13.03 57.37 72.46
CA VAL A 427 13.84 58.17 71.54
C VAL A 427 15.31 57.76 71.77
N GLU A 428 15.90 57.02 70.84
CA GLU A 428 17.35 56.77 70.81
C GLU A 428 18.12 57.98 70.25
N PRO A 429 19.34 58.27 70.76
CA PRO A 429 20.19 59.33 70.25
C PRO A 429 20.99 58.87 69.03
N ARG A 430 21.01 59.67 67.96
CA ARG A 430 21.90 59.47 66.80
C ARG A 430 23.27 60.11 67.02
N PRO A 431 24.38 59.47 66.61
CA PRO A 431 25.62 60.16 66.26
C PRO A 431 25.75 60.37 64.74
N ASN A 432 26.59 61.36 64.41
CA ASN A 432 26.87 61.95 63.10
C ASN A 432 27.44 61.00 62.03
N GLY A 433 27.16 61.27 60.75
CA GLY A 433 28.03 60.91 59.63
C GLY A 433 27.38 60.75 58.25
N ALA A 434 27.61 61.73 57.37
CA ALA A 434 27.58 61.70 55.90
C ALA A 434 26.22 61.68 55.13
N THR A 435 26.06 62.73 54.31
CA THR A 435 25.10 62.97 53.21
C THR A 435 25.73 62.60 51.85
N PRO A 436 25.07 62.81 50.69
CA PRO A 436 23.76 62.34 50.24
C PRO A 436 23.83 61.72 48.81
N ASP A 437 22.88 60.89 48.37
CA ASP A 437 22.50 60.87 46.94
C ASP A 437 21.14 60.19 46.63
N LYS A 438 20.28 61.02 46.01
CA LYS A 438 19.26 60.80 44.95
C LYS A 438 18.29 59.59 44.92
N ASN A 439 17.01 59.98 44.94
CA ASN A 439 15.86 59.54 44.10
C ASN A 439 15.26 58.13 44.30
N THR A 440 14.21 58.00 45.13
CA THR A 440 12.76 57.97 44.77
C THR A 440 12.26 56.71 44.04
N ASN A 441 11.59 55.78 44.74
CA ASN A 441 10.12 55.64 44.75
C ASN A 441 9.65 54.31 45.39
N GLY A 442 8.86 54.42 46.47
CA GLY A 442 7.56 53.75 46.59
C GLY A 442 7.50 52.25 46.97
N LYS A 443 7.56 51.97 48.28
CA LYS A 443 6.59 51.20 49.09
C LYS A 443 7.29 50.43 50.22
N THR A 444 7.09 50.90 51.44
CA THR A 444 7.44 50.19 52.67
C THR A 444 6.52 48.97 52.84
N GLN A 445 7.12 47.78 52.87
CA GLN A 445 6.47 46.54 53.28
C GLN A 445 6.08 46.65 54.76
N GLY A 446 4.78 46.83 55.04
CA GLY A 446 4.22 46.62 56.36
C GLY A 446 4.28 45.13 56.71
N LEU A 447 5.00 44.78 57.76
CA LEU A 447 4.98 43.43 58.34
C LEU A 447 3.55 43.09 58.77
N ARG A 448 3.10 41.88 58.40
CA ARG A 448 1.76 41.39 58.75
C ARG A 448 1.69 41.09 60.26
N PRO A 449 0.52 41.28 60.91
CA PRO A 449 0.38 41.31 62.37
C PRO A 449 0.94 40.08 63.12
N TYR A 450 0.98 38.89 62.51
CA TYR A 450 1.52 37.69 63.14
C TYR A 450 3.06 37.67 63.26
N GLN A 451 3.78 38.43 62.41
CA GLN A 451 5.24 38.55 62.50
C GLN A 451 5.68 39.52 63.61
N THR A 452 4.81 40.48 63.95
CA THR A 452 5.03 41.41 65.07
C THR A 452 4.89 40.70 66.42
N ILE A 453 3.96 39.74 66.54
CA ILE A 453 3.73 38.95 67.75
C ILE A 453 4.92 38.02 68.05
N ARG A 454 5.50 37.37 67.03
CA ARG A 454 6.63 36.46 67.21
C ARG A 454 7.92 37.17 67.65
N LYS A 455 8.10 38.42 67.23
CA LYS A 455 9.26 39.23 67.63
C LYS A 455 9.11 39.79 69.05
N PHE A 456 7.87 40.07 69.48
CA PHE A 456 7.57 40.44 70.87
C PHE A 456 7.78 39.27 71.84
N LEU A 457 7.49 38.03 71.41
CA LEU A 457 7.66 36.84 72.24
C LEU A 457 9.11 36.33 72.33
N SER A 458 9.99 36.69 71.38
CA SER A 458 11.40 36.26 71.39
C SER A 458 12.32 37.16 72.20
N ASP A 459 11.90 38.39 72.51
CA ASP A 459 12.72 39.38 73.22
C ASP A 459 12.48 39.38 74.75
N ASP A 460 11.60 38.52 75.25
CA ASP A 460 11.21 38.40 76.69
C ASP A 460 11.57 37.03 77.32
N MET A 461 12.61 36.35 76.80
CA MET A 461 13.26 35.20 77.43
C MET A 461 14.76 35.43 77.63
#